data_AF-A0A6F8YAP5-F1
#
_entry.id   AF-A0A6F8YAP5-F1
#
_cell.length_a   1.000
_cell.length_b   1.000
_cell.length_c   1.000
_cell.angle_alpha   90.00
_cell.angle_beta   90.00
_cell.angle_gamma   90.00
#
_symmetry.space_group_name_H-M   'P 1'
#
loop_
_entity.id
_entity.type
_entity.pdbx_description
1 polymer ?
#
loop_
_entity_poly.entity_id
_entity_poly.type
_entity_poly.pdbx_seq_one_letter_code
_entity_poly.pdbx_strand_id
1 'polypeptide(L)'
;MHHLFDGGYLCVIPFGNHEASTNDTASVVLTLDANRFPAPDDGTTAEAEFWKVVGRFPVLAEQLAGVQPVRDWSVSARNQYALDQTVGDGWCAIGDAAGYVDPFISRSLSTALETVGALAWRLLDAVRQDDFATVRFEPVARLTRRYLDANDRLAAMFLAGLRAPELVKSVLFVLEVGFRYGGFPTMIAYSKLRQTGSDAALRELEAAAYVGSILPTHAGFNEMFDAAGRECAAVAAGELDAATASKRIFGMVRDAEFVPAAFKLRDPSARFFRITPVTIARLALWSMRGAPPDIAPLIRAGIRSVLRGEG
;
A
#
# COMPACT_ATOMS: atom_id res chain seq x y z
N MET A 1 -8.72 -9.93 -5.61
CA MET A 1 -9.18 -10.54 -4.34
C MET A 1 -7.97 -11.10 -3.61
N HIS A 2 -7.90 -10.98 -2.27
CA HIS A 2 -6.82 -11.56 -1.47
C HIS A 2 -7.41 -12.59 -0.50
N HIS A 3 -6.93 -13.83 -0.56
CA HIS A 3 -7.26 -14.90 0.37
C HIS A 3 -6.14 -15.01 1.38
N LEU A 4 -6.42 -14.63 2.62
CA LEU A 4 -5.43 -14.46 3.67
C LEU A 4 -5.41 -15.70 4.56
N PHE A 5 -4.23 -16.22 4.88
CA PHE A 5 -4.07 -17.35 5.79
C PHE A 5 -2.77 -17.25 6.58
N ASP A 6 -2.67 -18.04 7.65
CA ASP A 6 -1.46 -18.05 8.46
C ASP A 6 -0.24 -18.52 7.64
N GLY A 7 0.68 -17.58 7.40
CA GLY A 7 1.91 -17.81 6.64
C GLY A 7 1.88 -17.40 5.16
N GLY A 8 0.82 -16.78 4.66
CA GLY A 8 0.79 -16.29 3.30
C GLY A 8 -0.58 -15.83 2.81
N TYR A 9 -0.66 -15.55 1.52
CA TYR A 9 -1.90 -15.16 0.89
C TYR A 9 -1.92 -15.55 -0.58
N LEU A 10 -3.13 -15.68 -1.13
CA LEU A 10 -3.36 -15.94 -2.55
C LEU A 10 -4.17 -14.79 -3.16
N CYS A 11 -3.66 -14.22 -4.25
CA CYS A 11 -4.33 -13.20 -5.03
C CYS A 11 -5.01 -13.82 -6.25
N VAL A 12 -6.27 -13.45 -6.49
CA VAL A 12 -6.97 -13.71 -7.77
C VAL A 12 -7.39 -12.37 -8.37
N ILE A 13 -6.92 -12.08 -9.59
CA ILE A 13 -7.13 -10.82 -10.30
C ILE A 13 -7.68 -11.13 -11.70
N PRO A 14 -9.01 -11.14 -11.88
CA PRO A 14 -9.63 -11.38 -13.18
C PRO A 14 -9.43 -10.20 -14.13
N PHE A 15 -9.11 -10.47 -15.40
CA PHE A 15 -9.05 -9.47 -16.46
C PHE A 15 -10.38 -9.35 -17.23
N GLY A 16 -11.28 -10.31 -17.05
CA GLY A 16 -12.63 -10.36 -17.64
C GLY A 16 -13.76 -9.77 -16.80
N ASN A 17 -13.45 -8.93 -15.81
CA ASN A 17 -14.42 -8.43 -14.83
C ASN A 17 -15.17 -7.15 -15.26
N HIS A 18 -15.10 -6.79 -16.54
CA HIS A 18 -15.81 -5.65 -17.14
C HIS A 18 -16.65 -6.15 -18.31
N GLU A 19 -17.88 -5.64 -18.46
CA GLU A 19 -18.83 -6.11 -19.50
C GLU A 19 -18.28 -6.02 -20.92
N ALA A 20 -17.41 -5.03 -21.18
CA ALA A 20 -16.75 -4.85 -22.48
C ALA A 20 -15.42 -5.64 -22.64
N SER A 21 -14.96 -6.37 -21.61
CA SER A 21 -13.70 -7.12 -21.68
C SER A 21 -13.87 -8.39 -22.51
N THR A 22 -12.93 -8.64 -23.41
CA THR A 22 -12.82 -9.92 -24.15
C THR A 22 -11.80 -10.86 -23.55
N ASN A 23 -11.12 -10.46 -22.46
CA ASN A 23 -10.09 -11.27 -21.81
C ASN A 23 -10.73 -12.20 -20.79
N ASP A 24 -10.64 -13.51 -21.00
CA ASP A 24 -11.21 -14.55 -20.15
C ASP A 24 -10.23 -15.08 -19.08
N THR A 25 -9.03 -14.48 -18.99
CA THR A 25 -7.98 -14.94 -18.07
C THR A 25 -8.00 -14.20 -16.72
N ALA A 26 -7.33 -14.78 -15.74
CA ALA A 26 -7.07 -14.17 -14.45
C ALA A 26 -5.61 -14.38 -14.04
N SER A 27 -5.01 -13.38 -13.39
CA SER A 27 -3.76 -13.56 -12.67
C SER A 27 -4.04 -14.25 -11.33
N VAL A 28 -3.31 -15.31 -11.03
CA VAL A 28 -3.35 -16.02 -9.76
C VAL A 28 -1.93 -16.05 -9.19
N VAL A 29 -1.75 -15.52 -7.98
CA VAL A 29 -0.43 -15.39 -7.35
C VAL A 29 -0.50 -15.92 -5.93
N LEU A 30 0.33 -16.90 -5.61
CA LEU A 30 0.54 -17.38 -4.24
C LEU A 30 1.79 -16.72 -3.67
N THR A 31 1.68 -16.08 -2.51
CA THR A 31 2.81 -15.51 -1.77
C THR A 31 2.88 -16.15 -0.40
N LEU A 32 4.07 -16.63 -0.04
CA LEU A 32 4.32 -17.32 1.22
C LEU A 32 5.42 -16.62 2.01
N ASP A 33 5.34 -16.67 3.33
CA ASP A 33 6.43 -16.30 4.22
C ASP A 33 7.58 -17.31 4.07
N ALA A 34 8.63 -16.93 3.36
CA ALA A 34 9.78 -17.78 3.05
C ALA A 34 10.51 -18.32 4.29
N ASN A 35 10.38 -17.69 5.47
CA ASN A 35 10.97 -18.21 6.71
C ASN A 35 10.19 -19.40 7.27
N ARG A 36 8.90 -19.54 6.89
CA ARG A 36 8.00 -20.59 7.36
C ARG A 36 7.72 -21.65 6.30
N PHE A 37 7.71 -21.23 5.05
CA PHE A 37 7.53 -22.06 3.86
C PHE A 37 8.73 -21.80 2.94
N PRO A 38 9.92 -22.33 3.27
CA PRO A 38 11.09 -22.19 2.42
C PRO A 38 10.85 -22.91 1.09
N ALA A 39 11.53 -22.46 0.04
CA ALA A 39 11.49 -23.10 -1.27
C ALA A 39 11.84 -24.60 -1.13
N PRO A 40 11.06 -25.51 -1.74
CA PRO A 40 11.33 -26.95 -1.68
C PRO A 40 12.70 -27.30 -2.30
N ASP A 41 13.44 -28.20 -1.65
CA ASP A 41 14.73 -28.73 -2.12
C ASP A 41 14.63 -30.18 -2.65
N ASP A 42 13.41 -30.74 -2.67
CA ASP A 42 13.11 -32.13 -3.03
C ASP A 42 12.68 -32.32 -4.51
N GLY A 43 12.78 -31.26 -5.32
CA GLY A 43 12.36 -31.27 -6.72
C GLY A 43 10.86 -31.07 -6.94
N THR A 44 10.10 -30.69 -5.90
CA THR A 44 8.70 -30.27 -6.04
C THR A 44 8.55 -29.15 -7.08
N THR A 45 7.62 -29.31 -8.02
CA THR A 45 7.32 -28.29 -9.02
C THR A 45 6.49 -27.16 -8.44
N ALA A 46 6.54 -25.97 -9.06
CA ALA A 46 5.72 -24.81 -8.70
C ALA A 46 4.22 -25.14 -8.61
N GLU A 47 3.74 -25.91 -9.58
CA GLU A 47 2.35 -26.35 -9.65
C GLU A 47 1.98 -27.28 -8.49
N ALA A 48 2.84 -28.25 -8.17
CA ALA A 48 2.61 -29.18 -7.08
C ALA A 48 2.61 -28.45 -5.72
N GLU A 49 3.52 -27.50 -5.51
CA GLU A 49 3.50 -26.65 -4.31
C GLU A 49 2.23 -25.80 -4.23
N PHE A 50 1.85 -25.14 -5.33
CA PHE A 50 0.64 -24.34 -5.41
C PHE A 50 -0.60 -25.15 -5.00
N TRP A 51 -0.80 -26.32 -5.62
CA TRP A 51 -1.96 -27.16 -5.32
C TRP A 51 -1.90 -27.79 -3.92
N LYS A 52 -0.70 -28.08 -3.39
CA LYS A 52 -0.52 -28.50 -2.00
C LYS A 52 -1.01 -27.42 -1.03
N VAL A 53 -0.72 -26.14 -1.29
CA VAL A 53 -1.20 -25.04 -0.46
C VAL A 53 -2.70 -24.82 -0.64
N VAL A 54 -3.20 -24.77 -1.88
CA VAL A 54 -4.62 -24.58 -2.19
C VAL A 54 -5.48 -25.69 -1.58
N GLY A 55 -5.01 -26.95 -1.62
CA GLY A 55 -5.72 -28.11 -1.06
C GLY A 55 -5.95 -28.07 0.45
N ARG A 56 -5.25 -27.19 1.19
CA ARG A 56 -5.52 -26.93 2.62
C ARG A 56 -6.84 -26.17 2.84
N PHE A 57 -7.37 -25.53 1.80
CA PHE A 57 -8.50 -24.61 1.89
C PHE A 57 -9.60 -25.00 0.90
N PRO A 58 -10.67 -25.70 1.34
CA PRO A 58 -11.73 -26.18 0.46
C PRO A 58 -12.36 -25.10 -0.44
N VAL A 59 -12.54 -23.89 0.09
CA VAL A 59 -13.10 -22.75 -0.67
C VAL A 59 -12.19 -22.33 -1.82
N LEU A 60 -10.86 -22.38 -1.64
CA LEU A 60 -9.91 -22.07 -2.72
C LEU A 60 -9.86 -23.18 -3.76
N ALA A 61 -9.88 -24.44 -3.32
CA ALA A 61 -9.92 -25.59 -4.20
C ALA A 61 -11.18 -25.58 -5.07
N GLU A 62 -12.34 -25.22 -4.50
CA GLU A 62 -13.59 -25.04 -5.23
C GLU A 62 -13.52 -23.87 -6.22
N GLN A 63 -13.05 -22.70 -5.78
CA GLN A 63 -12.92 -21.52 -6.63
C GLN A 63 -12.00 -21.74 -7.83
N LEU A 64 -10.93 -22.52 -7.65
CA LEU A 64 -9.95 -22.83 -8.68
C LEU A 64 -10.23 -24.16 -9.38
N ALA A 65 -11.37 -24.80 -9.13
CA ALA A 65 -11.69 -26.07 -9.76
C ALA A 65 -11.76 -25.91 -11.29
N GLY A 66 -10.97 -26.72 -12.00
CA GLY A 66 -10.96 -26.74 -13.47
C GLY A 66 -10.18 -25.60 -14.14
N VAL A 67 -9.57 -24.67 -13.38
CA VAL A 67 -8.70 -23.65 -13.99
C VAL A 67 -7.46 -24.31 -14.59
N GLN A 68 -7.00 -23.79 -15.72
CA GLN A 68 -5.82 -24.29 -16.44
C GLN A 68 -4.79 -23.16 -16.56
N PRO A 69 -3.50 -23.42 -16.29
CA PRO A 69 -2.44 -22.46 -16.58
C PRO A 69 -2.39 -22.15 -18.08
N VAL A 70 -2.48 -20.88 -18.44
CA VAL A 70 -2.33 -20.40 -19.83
C VAL A 70 -0.91 -19.90 -20.13
N ARG A 71 -0.02 -19.96 -19.13
CA ARG A 71 1.40 -19.59 -19.18
C ARG A 71 2.18 -20.50 -18.25
N ASP A 72 3.48 -20.61 -18.49
CA ASP A 72 4.40 -21.29 -17.59
C ASP A 72 4.37 -20.66 -16.19
N TRP A 73 4.57 -21.49 -15.18
CA TRP A 73 4.68 -21.07 -13.79
C TRP A 73 5.95 -20.22 -13.58
N SER A 74 5.79 -19.05 -12.99
CA SER A 74 6.90 -18.21 -12.54
C SER A 74 7.12 -18.39 -11.05
N VAL A 75 8.36 -18.65 -10.66
CA VAL A 75 8.74 -18.85 -9.25
C VAL A 75 9.88 -17.91 -8.89
N SER A 76 9.77 -17.32 -7.71
CA SER A 76 10.84 -16.55 -7.08
C SER A 76 10.95 -17.02 -5.64
N ALA A 77 12.15 -17.46 -5.24
CA ALA A 77 12.38 -17.99 -3.89
C ALA A 77 12.28 -16.88 -2.83
N ARG A 78 12.90 -15.73 -3.11
CA ARG A 78 12.85 -14.54 -2.25
C ARG A 78 12.62 -13.30 -3.09
N ASN A 79 11.51 -12.63 -2.83
CA ASN A 79 11.12 -11.43 -3.56
C ASN A 79 11.83 -10.17 -3.07
N GLN A 80 12.22 -10.11 -1.80
CA GLN A 80 12.80 -8.91 -1.22
C GLN A 80 14.25 -8.70 -1.69
N TYR A 81 14.52 -7.53 -2.29
CA TYR A 81 15.88 -7.05 -2.59
C TYR A 81 15.90 -5.52 -2.66
N ALA A 82 17.09 -4.94 -2.51
CA ALA A 82 17.33 -3.53 -2.73
C ALA A 82 18.76 -3.32 -3.22
N LEU A 83 18.96 -2.38 -4.13
CA LEU A 83 20.30 -1.93 -4.50
C LEU A 83 20.87 -1.02 -3.40
N ASP A 84 22.18 -1.11 -3.18
CA ASP A 84 22.89 -0.19 -2.28
C ASP A 84 22.96 1.24 -2.85
N GLN A 85 23.00 1.35 -4.18
CA GLN A 85 23.05 2.61 -4.92
C GLN A 85 22.07 2.58 -6.08
N THR A 86 21.31 3.66 -6.25
CA THR A 86 20.25 3.79 -7.26
C THR A 86 20.45 4.97 -8.22
N VAL A 87 21.48 5.77 -8.01
CA VAL A 87 21.86 6.89 -8.90
C VAL A 87 23.37 6.96 -9.00
N GLY A 88 23.88 7.31 -10.17
CA GLY A 88 25.29 7.60 -10.40
C GLY A 88 25.50 8.37 -11.69
N ASP A 89 26.75 8.60 -12.06
CA ASP A 89 27.06 9.42 -13.23
C ASP A 89 26.52 8.75 -14.51
N GLY A 90 25.53 9.40 -15.13
CA GLY A 90 24.89 8.93 -16.35
C GLY A 90 23.87 7.81 -16.18
N TRP A 91 23.47 7.44 -14.95
CA TRP A 91 22.47 6.38 -14.74
C TRP A 91 21.59 6.58 -13.49
N CYS A 92 20.38 6.03 -13.55
CA CYS A 92 19.45 5.94 -12.43
C CYS A 92 18.65 4.64 -12.51
N ALA A 93 18.57 3.89 -11.41
CA ALA A 93 17.71 2.73 -11.24
C ALA A 93 16.48 3.15 -10.43
N ILE A 94 15.28 2.87 -10.95
CA ILE A 94 14.00 3.23 -10.33
C ILE A 94 13.01 2.06 -10.37
N GLY A 95 11.95 2.15 -9.55
CA GLY A 95 10.95 1.08 -9.45
C GLY A 95 11.60 -0.25 -9.06
N ASP A 96 11.15 -1.34 -9.68
CA ASP A 96 11.65 -2.68 -9.38
C ASP A 96 13.15 -2.83 -9.67
N ALA A 97 13.74 -2.05 -10.59
CA ALA A 97 15.19 -2.08 -10.82
C ALA A 97 15.99 -1.60 -9.59
N ALA A 98 15.41 -0.78 -8.72
CA ALA A 98 16.04 -0.30 -7.50
C ALA A 98 15.83 -1.22 -6.30
N GLY A 99 14.74 -1.97 -6.29
CA GLY A 99 14.37 -2.86 -5.20
C GLY A 99 12.90 -3.23 -5.23
N TYR A 100 12.57 -4.32 -4.54
CA TYR A 100 11.22 -4.83 -4.41
C TYR A 100 11.05 -5.45 -3.02
N VAL A 101 9.82 -5.43 -2.50
CA VAL A 101 9.49 -5.98 -1.17
C VAL A 101 8.43 -7.06 -1.31
N ASP A 102 7.20 -6.67 -1.60
CA ASP A 102 6.04 -7.55 -1.52
C ASP A 102 4.90 -7.06 -2.42
N PRO A 103 4.13 -7.96 -3.07
CA PRO A 103 3.05 -7.56 -3.97
C PRO A 103 1.79 -7.07 -3.24
N PHE A 104 1.67 -7.22 -1.93
CA PHE A 104 0.50 -6.81 -1.17
C PHE A 104 0.16 -5.34 -1.43
N ILE A 105 -1.12 -5.08 -1.70
CA ILE A 105 -1.73 -3.77 -2.03
C ILE A 105 -1.02 -2.96 -3.15
N SER A 106 -0.19 -3.61 -3.99
CA SER A 106 0.42 -3.02 -5.18
C SER A 106 1.17 -1.70 -4.94
N ARG A 107 1.84 -1.55 -3.78
CA ARG A 107 2.56 -0.31 -3.44
C ARG A 107 3.67 0.00 -4.43
N SER A 108 4.36 -1.02 -4.95
CA SER A 108 5.48 -0.85 -5.90
C SER A 108 5.10 0.05 -7.09
N LEU A 109 3.92 -0.16 -7.69
CA LEU A 109 3.45 0.65 -8.82
C LEU A 109 3.31 2.14 -8.45
N SER A 110 2.62 2.45 -7.34
CA SER A 110 2.46 3.84 -6.88
C SER A 110 3.82 4.50 -6.59
N THR A 111 4.71 3.80 -5.89
CA THR A 111 6.02 4.32 -5.53
C THR A 111 6.96 4.48 -6.74
N ALA A 112 6.84 3.61 -7.74
CA ALA A 112 7.56 3.73 -9.01
C ALA A 112 7.10 4.97 -9.77
N LEU A 113 5.78 5.23 -9.86
CA LEU A 113 5.24 6.42 -10.51
C LEU A 113 5.66 7.72 -9.80
N GLU A 114 5.66 7.73 -8.46
CA GLU A 114 6.17 8.86 -7.68
C GLU A 114 7.67 9.09 -7.92
N THR A 115 8.46 8.02 -8.04
CA THR A 115 9.89 8.10 -8.38
C THR A 115 10.11 8.62 -9.82
N VAL A 116 9.29 8.20 -10.78
CA VAL A 116 9.30 8.75 -12.14
C VAL A 116 9.02 10.26 -12.12
N GLY A 117 8.03 10.70 -11.34
CA GLY A 117 7.71 12.12 -11.18
C GLY A 117 8.90 12.92 -10.62
N ALA A 118 9.55 12.41 -9.58
CA ALA A 118 10.72 13.04 -8.98
C ALA A 118 11.93 13.08 -9.93
N LEU A 119 12.12 12.05 -10.74
CA LEU A 119 13.22 11.97 -11.70
C LEU A 119 12.99 12.90 -12.92
N ALA A 120 11.76 12.94 -13.45
CA ALA A 120 11.46 13.58 -14.72
C ALA A 120 11.84 15.07 -14.77
N TRP A 121 11.42 15.86 -13.78
CA TRP A 121 11.72 17.29 -13.79
C TRP A 121 13.21 17.58 -13.59
N ARG A 122 13.89 16.75 -12.79
CA ARG A 122 15.35 16.84 -12.56
C ARG A 122 16.14 16.53 -13.83
N LEU A 123 15.72 15.51 -14.59
CA LEU A 123 16.32 15.20 -15.88
C LEU A 123 16.12 16.35 -16.88
N LEU A 124 14.91 16.92 -16.96
CA LEU A 124 14.65 18.07 -17.83
C LEU A 124 15.53 19.28 -17.46
N ASP A 125 15.69 19.55 -16.16
CA ASP A 125 16.54 20.65 -15.68
C ASP A 125 18.03 20.37 -15.91
N ALA A 126 18.48 19.12 -15.73
CA ALA A 126 19.85 18.68 -16.05
C ALA A 126 20.19 18.88 -17.54
N VAL A 127 19.27 18.49 -18.44
CA VAL A 127 19.44 18.70 -19.89
C VAL A 127 19.53 20.18 -20.25
N ARG A 128 18.71 21.04 -19.64
CA ARG A 128 18.73 22.49 -19.90
C ARG A 128 20.02 23.17 -19.43
N GLN A 129 20.63 22.64 -18.38
CA GLN A 129 21.80 23.22 -17.72
C GLN A 129 23.11 22.53 -18.12
N ASP A 130 23.03 21.46 -18.94
CA ASP A 130 24.15 20.57 -19.26
C ASP A 130 24.90 20.08 -18.01
N ASP A 131 24.14 19.74 -16.97
CA ASP A 131 24.69 19.32 -15.67
C ASP A 131 23.99 18.06 -15.17
N PHE A 132 24.68 16.94 -15.33
CA PHE A 132 24.22 15.60 -14.94
C PHE A 132 24.91 15.09 -13.67
N ALA A 133 25.48 15.97 -12.84
CA ALA A 133 26.15 15.57 -11.62
C ALA A 133 25.21 14.74 -10.72
N THR A 134 25.73 13.62 -10.20
CA THR A 134 24.98 12.68 -9.33
C THR A 134 24.22 13.37 -8.19
N VAL A 135 24.79 14.44 -7.60
CA VAL A 135 24.19 15.21 -6.50
C VAL A 135 22.77 15.70 -6.80
N ARG A 136 22.45 15.98 -8.07
CA ARG A 136 21.11 16.41 -8.51
C ARG A 136 20.06 15.33 -8.34
N PHE A 137 20.48 14.07 -8.45
CA PHE A 137 19.62 12.89 -8.44
C PHE A 137 19.61 12.18 -7.07
N GLU A 138 20.49 12.54 -6.14
CA GLU A 138 20.44 12.03 -4.76
C GLU A 138 19.06 12.15 -4.07
N PRO A 139 18.25 13.22 -4.28
CA PRO A 139 16.89 13.24 -3.75
C PRO A 139 16.03 12.07 -4.24
N VAL A 140 16.20 11.63 -5.50
CA VAL A 140 15.50 10.47 -6.07
C VAL A 140 15.95 9.20 -5.35
N ALA A 141 17.25 9.02 -5.14
CA ALA A 141 17.77 7.86 -4.40
C ALA A 141 17.22 7.80 -2.96
N ARG A 142 17.20 8.93 -2.25
CA ARG A 142 16.61 9.01 -0.90
C ARG A 142 15.12 8.70 -0.92
N LEU A 143 14.39 9.20 -1.90
CA LEU A 143 12.96 8.94 -2.08
C LEU A 143 12.70 7.44 -2.28
N THR A 144 13.42 6.80 -3.22
CA THR A 144 13.34 5.36 -3.49
C THR A 144 13.66 4.53 -2.25
N ARG A 145 14.72 4.87 -1.50
CA ARG A 145 15.06 4.16 -0.26
C ARG A 145 13.94 4.24 0.77
N ARG A 146 13.36 5.42 0.98
CA ARG A 146 12.23 5.60 1.91
C ARG A 146 10.98 4.81 1.50
N TYR A 147 10.70 4.69 0.21
CA TYR A 147 9.62 3.82 -0.28
C TYR A 147 9.87 2.35 0.05
N LEU A 148 11.09 1.87 -0.18
CA LEU A 148 11.45 0.49 0.14
C LEU A 148 11.34 0.21 1.64
N ASP A 149 11.90 1.09 2.49
CA ASP A 149 11.82 0.94 3.94
C ASP A 149 10.37 0.97 4.45
N ALA A 150 9.52 1.86 3.91
CA ALA A 150 8.11 1.92 4.28
C ALA A 150 7.33 0.66 3.84
N ASN A 151 7.60 0.17 2.63
CA ASN A 151 6.98 -1.04 2.11
C ASN A 151 7.43 -2.29 2.89
N ASP A 152 8.70 -2.37 3.29
CA ASP A 152 9.24 -3.46 4.12
C ASP A 152 8.55 -3.52 5.49
N ARG A 153 8.41 -2.37 6.15
CA ARG A 153 7.70 -2.26 7.43
C ARG A 153 6.22 -2.65 7.30
N LEU A 154 5.57 -2.25 6.21
CA LEU A 154 4.20 -2.66 5.91
C LEU A 154 4.10 -4.18 5.70
N ALA A 155 4.97 -4.76 4.88
CA ALA A 155 4.98 -6.18 4.59
C ALA A 155 5.20 -7.00 5.87
N ALA A 156 6.16 -6.59 6.70
CA ALA A 156 6.41 -7.22 8.00
C ALA A 156 5.19 -7.16 8.93
N MET A 157 4.56 -5.98 9.06
CA MET A 157 3.34 -5.81 9.86
C MET A 157 2.19 -6.69 9.33
N PHE A 158 2.02 -6.73 7.99
CA PHE A 158 0.96 -7.51 7.36
C PHE A 158 1.16 -9.01 7.53
N LEU A 159 2.35 -9.53 7.24
CA LEU A 159 2.70 -10.95 7.40
C LEU A 159 2.54 -11.41 8.86
N ALA A 160 2.97 -10.59 9.82
CA ALA A 160 2.74 -10.86 11.24
C ALA A 160 1.23 -10.88 11.56
N GLY A 161 0.47 -9.96 10.96
CA GLY A 161 -0.98 -9.91 11.09
C GLY A 161 -1.70 -11.17 10.63
N LEU A 162 -1.18 -11.86 9.62
CA LEU A 162 -1.78 -13.09 9.06
C LEU A 162 -1.85 -14.25 10.06
N ARG A 163 -1.12 -14.18 11.18
CA ARG A 163 -1.16 -15.19 12.25
C ARG A 163 -2.53 -15.37 12.90
N ALA A 164 -3.37 -14.34 12.89
CA ALA A 164 -4.71 -14.42 13.45
C ALA A 164 -5.70 -13.54 12.66
N PRO A 165 -6.93 -14.02 12.36
CA PRO A 165 -7.93 -13.26 11.63
C PRO A 165 -8.24 -11.87 12.24
N GLU A 166 -8.32 -11.78 13.56
CA GLU A 166 -8.56 -10.53 14.28
C GLU A 166 -7.38 -9.55 14.20
N LEU A 167 -6.15 -10.07 14.13
CA LEU A 167 -4.95 -9.25 14.05
C LEU A 167 -4.82 -8.64 12.65
N VAL A 168 -4.89 -9.47 11.59
CA VAL A 168 -4.87 -8.93 10.22
C VAL A 168 -6.02 -7.95 9.98
N LYS A 169 -7.21 -8.20 10.55
CA LYS A 169 -8.32 -7.26 10.46
C LYS A 169 -7.97 -5.90 11.09
N SER A 170 -7.33 -5.90 12.27
CA SER A 170 -6.90 -4.66 12.92
C SER A 170 -5.84 -3.92 12.11
N VAL A 171 -4.90 -4.64 11.47
CA VAL A 171 -3.92 -4.07 10.54
C VAL A 171 -4.62 -3.42 9.34
N LEU A 172 -5.58 -4.12 8.72
CA LEU A 172 -6.36 -3.58 7.59
C LEU A 172 -7.12 -2.30 7.99
N PHE A 173 -7.58 -2.18 9.24
CA PHE A 173 -8.23 -0.95 9.73
C PHE A 173 -7.24 0.22 9.81
N VAL A 174 -6.01 0.00 10.24
CA VAL A 174 -4.94 1.01 10.20
C VAL A 174 -4.69 1.45 8.75
N LEU A 175 -4.57 0.50 7.82
CA LEU A 175 -4.35 0.83 6.40
C LEU A 175 -5.52 1.60 5.80
N GLU A 176 -6.76 1.22 6.12
CA GLU A 176 -7.96 1.93 5.69
C GLU A 176 -7.96 3.39 6.14
N VAL A 177 -7.52 3.69 7.37
CA VAL A 177 -7.37 5.09 7.82
C VAL A 177 -6.43 5.84 6.88
N GLY A 178 -5.27 5.27 6.56
CA GLY A 178 -4.31 5.84 5.63
C GLY A 178 -4.93 6.08 4.26
N PHE A 179 -5.58 5.07 3.68
CA PHE A 179 -6.18 5.15 2.34
C PHE A 179 -7.31 6.17 2.23
N ARG A 180 -8.01 6.49 3.33
CA ARG A 180 -9.05 7.53 3.30
C ARG A 180 -8.52 8.93 3.07
N TYR A 181 -7.24 9.14 3.35
CA TYR A 181 -6.60 10.44 3.25
C TYR A 181 -5.48 10.49 2.21
N GLY A 182 -4.77 9.37 2.02
CA GLY A 182 -3.51 9.29 1.28
C GLY A 182 -3.57 9.77 -0.17
N GLY A 183 -4.74 9.65 -0.82
CA GLY A 183 -4.93 10.14 -2.18
C GLY A 183 -5.15 11.66 -2.29
N PHE A 184 -5.55 12.33 -1.20
CA PHE A 184 -5.92 13.75 -1.26
C PHE A 184 -4.73 14.67 -1.57
N PRO A 185 -3.53 14.53 -0.98
CA PRO A 185 -2.39 15.37 -1.34
C PRO A 185 -2.09 15.36 -2.84
N THR A 186 -2.02 14.17 -3.45
CA THR A 186 -1.77 14.01 -4.90
C THR A 186 -2.91 14.59 -5.73
N MET A 187 -4.16 14.36 -5.34
CA MET A 187 -5.33 14.93 -6.01
C MET A 187 -5.33 16.47 -5.97
N ILE A 188 -4.98 17.06 -4.82
CA ILE A 188 -4.85 18.52 -4.64
C ILE A 188 -3.76 19.08 -5.54
N ALA A 189 -2.58 18.45 -5.54
CA ALA A 189 -1.45 18.86 -6.37
C ALA A 189 -1.79 18.78 -7.87
N TYR A 190 -2.47 17.69 -8.29
CA TYR A 190 -2.92 17.54 -9.67
C TYR A 190 -3.96 18.59 -10.07
N SER A 191 -4.93 18.89 -9.20
CA SER A 191 -5.92 19.96 -9.48
C SER A 191 -5.25 21.33 -9.61
N LYS A 192 -4.22 21.63 -8.79
CA LYS A 192 -3.41 22.86 -8.93
C LYS A 192 -2.65 22.89 -10.26
N LEU A 193 -2.05 21.78 -10.68
CA LEU A 193 -1.40 21.67 -11.99
C LEU A 193 -2.39 21.97 -13.12
N ARG A 194 -3.58 21.36 -13.09
CA ARG A 194 -4.64 21.59 -14.08
C ARG A 194 -5.13 23.03 -14.14
N GLN A 195 -5.19 23.72 -13.00
CA GLN A 195 -5.68 25.10 -12.90
C GLN A 195 -4.63 26.14 -13.29
N THR A 196 -3.35 25.89 -13.00
CA THR A 196 -2.29 26.91 -13.11
C THR A 196 -1.24 26.60 -14.17
N GLY A 197 -1.16 25.35 -14.64
CA GLY A 197 -0.05 24.85 -15.46
C GLY A 197 1.26 24.63 -14.71
N SER A 198 1.32 24.95 -13.41
CA SER A 198 2.52 24.79 -12.58
C SER A 198 2.54 23.43 -11.87
N ASP A 199 3.68 22.73 -11.94
CA ASP A 199 3.93 21.46 -11.24
C ASP A 199 4.51 21.65 -9.83
N ALA A 200 4.65 22.90 -9.35
CA ALA A 200 5.26 23.21 -8.04
C ALA A 200 4.60 22.42 -6.89
N ALA A 201 3.27 22.31 -6.91
CA ALA A 201 2.53 21.58 -5.88
C ALA A 201 2.80 20.06 -5.89
N LEU A 202 3.18 19.48 -7.04
CA LEU A 202 3.60 18.07 -7.12
C LEU A 202 5.00 17.90 -6.53
N ARG A 203 5.92 18.84 -6.84
CA ARG A 203 7.28 18.83 -6.29
C ARG A 203 7.29 19.01 -4.76
N GLU A 204 6.38 19.81 -4.22
CA GLU A 204 6.20 20.00 -2.77
C GLU A 204 5.88 18.68 -2.03
N LEU A 205 5.25 17.70 -2.69
CA LEU A 205 4.94 16.40 -2.07
C LEU A 205 6.22 15.62 -1.69
N GLU A 206 7.33 15.84 -2.40
CA GLU A 206 8.62 15.21 -2.11
C GLU A 206 9.18 15.65 -0.75
N ALA A 207 8.74 16.79 -0.21
CA ALA A 207 9.19 17.35 1.06
C ALA A 207 8.39 16.84 2.28
N ALA A 208 7.46 15.90 2.08
CA ALA A 208 6.66 15.36 3.17
C ALA A 208 7.53 14.70 4.27
N ALA A 209 7.12 14.86 5.53
CA ALA A 209 7.90 14.36 6.66
C ALA A 209 8.03 12.82 6.65
N TYR A 210 6.99 12.12 6.17
CA TYR A 210 6.90 10.65 6.18
C TYR A 210 6.80 10.07 4.77
N VAL A 211 7.66 10.51 3.84
CA VAL A 211 7.78 9.90 2.50
C VAL A 211 7.80 8.38 2.59
N GLY A 212 7.01 7.72 1.73
CA GLY A 212 6.84 6.27 1.71
C GLY A 212 5.57 5.77 2.41
N SER A 213 5.12 6.51 3.42
CA SER A 213 3.87 6.24 4.13
C SER A 213 2.65 6.37 3.23
N ILE A 214 1.58 5.67 3.59
CA ILE A 214 0.26 5.79 2.95
C ILE A 214 -0.32 7.20 3.15
N LEU A 215 -0.01 7.85 4.29
CA LEU A 215 -0.37 9.25 4.55
C LEU A 215 0.89 10.01 4.98
N PRO A 216 1.71 10.48 4.02
CA PRO A 216 3.05 10.99 4.28
C PRO A 216 3.08 12.34 4.99
N THR A 217 1.94 13.02 5.09
CA THR A 217 1.83 14.39 5.63
C THR A 217 1.25 14.45 7.05
N HIS A 218 0.96 13.32 7.70
CA HIS A 218 0.21 13.31 8.96
C HIS A 218 0.93 12.52 10.06
N ALA A 219 1.40 13.22 11.09
CA ALA A 219 2.19 12.63 12.17
C ALA A 219 1.43 11.54 12.96
N GLY A 220 0.22 11.84 13.43
CA GLY A 220 -0.55 10.91 14.26
C GLY A 220 -0.91 9.59 13.54
N PHE A 221 -0.97 9.60 12.21
CA PHE A 221 -1.19 8.37 11.43
C PHE A 221 0.06 7.52 11.42
N ASN A 222 1.23 8.14 11.20
CA ASN A 222 2.50 7.43 11.19
C ASN A 222 2.86 6.90 12.58
N GLU A 223 2.57 7.65 13.65
CA GLU A 223 2.71 7.17 15.03
C GLU A 223 1.82 5.96 15.32
N MET A 224 0.55 6.00 14.88
CA MET A 224 -0.37 4.88 14.99
C MET A 224 0.08 3.66 14.17
N PHE A 225 0.55 3.87 12.94
CA PHE A 225 1.09 2.83 12.07
C PHE A 225 2.31 2.16 12.71
N ASP A 226 3.23 2.95 13.25
CA ASP A 226 4.42 2.48 13.93
C ASP A 226 4.08 1.68 15.20
N ALA A 227 3.09 2.16 15.97
CA ALA A 227 2.60 1.45 17.16
C ALA A 227 1.95 0.11 16.79
N ALA A 228 1.10 0.08 15.76
CA ALA A 228 0.50 -1.16 15.27
C ALA A 228 1.56 -2.15 14.75
N GLY A 229 2.59 -1.65 14.06
CA GLY A 229 3.73 -2.45 13.64
C GLY A 229 4.48 -3.10 14.80
N ARG A 230 4.70 -2.38 15.90
CA ARG A 230 5.32 -2.93 17.13
C ARG A 230 4.46 -4.03 17.78
N GLU A 231 3.15 -3.84 17.87
CA GLU A 231 2.24 -4.86 18.39
C GLU A 231 2.28 -6.13 17.53
N CYS A 232 2.31 -5.98 16.20
CA CYS A 232 2.44 -7.11 15.27
C CYS A 232 3.81 -7.81 15.39
N ALA A 233 4.89 -7.04 15.54
CA ALA A 233 6.23 -7.59 15.75
C ALA A 233 6.33 -8.41 17.04
N ALA A 234 5.73 -7.92 18.14
CA ALA A 234 5.66 -8.66 19.40
C ALA A 234 4.90 -9.99 19.27
N VAL A 235 3.79 -10.01 18.50
CA VAL A 235 3.08 -11.26 18.16
C VAL A 235 3.94 -12.18 17.31
N ALA A 236 4.68 -11.64 16.34
CA ALA A 236 5.60 -12.43 15.50
C ALA A 236 6.71 -13.10 16.34
N ALA A 237 7.25 -12.38 17.33
CA ALA A 237 8.26 -12.85 18.28
C ALA A 237 7.71 -13.81 19.37
N GLY A 238 6.38 -13.92 19.50
CA GLY A 238 5.75 -14.74 20.55
C GLY A 238 5.71 -14.07 21.93
N GLU A 239 5.97 -12.77 21.99
CA GLU A 239 5.99 -11.96 23.22
C GLU A 239 4.60 -11.45 23.62
N LEU A 240 3.65 -11.45 22.68
CA LEU A 240 2.29 -10.98 22.87
C LEU A 240 1.29 -11.88 22.12
N ASP A 241 0.12 -12.12 22.71
CA ASP A 241 -0.94 -12.85 22.03
C ASP A 241 -1.70 -11.96 21.01
N ALA A 242 -2.13 -12.57 19.91
CA ALA A 242 -2.73 -11.86 18.79
C ALA A 242 -4.05 -11.14 19.15
N ALA A 243 -4.83 -11.69 20.09
CA ALA A 243 -6.09 -11.11 20.51
C ALA A 243 -5.87 -9.81 21.32
N THR A 244 -4.88 -9.79 22.21
CA THR A 244 -4.47 -8.58 22.96
C THR A 244 -3.91 -7.52 22.03
N ALA A 245 -3.00 -7.89 21.11
CA ALA A 245 -2.47 -6.98 20.10
C ALA A 245 -3.58 -6.35 19.24
N SER A 246 -4.51 -7.18 18.74
CA SER A 246 -5.65 -6.74 17.94
C SER A 246 -6.53 -5.73 18.71
N LYS A 247 -6.85 -6.01 19.98
CA LYS A 247 -7.62 -5.09 20.84
C LYS A 247 -6.92 -3.74 21.01
N ARG A 248 -5.60 -3.73 21.18
CA ARG A 248 -4.81 -2.49 21.30
C ARG A 248 -4.82 -1.70 20.00
N ILE A 249 -4.59 -2.35 18.86
CA ILE A 249 -4.61 -1.71 17.54
C ILE A 249 -5.99 -1.11 17.24
N PHE A 250 -7.08 -1.86 17.47
CA PHE A 250 -8.44 -1.32 17.35
C PHE A 250 -8.69 -0.14 18.29
N GLY A 251 -8.14 -0.18 19.51
CA GLY A 251 -8.17 0.95 20.45
C GLY A 251 -7.52 2.20 19.85
N MET A 252 -6.30 2.07 19.28
CA MET A 252 -5.61 3.18 18.62
C MET A 252 -6.45 3.80 17.50
N VAL A 253 -7.06 2.96 16.64
CA VAL A 253 -7.92 3.44 15.54
C VAL A 253 -9.20 4.11 16.05
N ARG A 254 -9.82 3.56 17.11
CA ARG A 254 -11.05 4.10 17.70
C ARG A 254 -10.81 5.47 18.34
N ASP A 255 -9.69 5.60 19.04
CA ASP A 255 -9.37 6.75 19.89
C ASP A 255 -8.66 7.86 19.10
N ALA A 256 -8.21 7.58 17.87
CA ALA A 256 -7.65 8.57 16.96
C ALA A 256 -8.64 9.69 16.61
N GLU A 257 -8.28 10.93 16.95
CA GLU A 257 -9.08 12.13 16.68
C GLU A 257 -9.32 12.35 15.18
N PHE A 258 -8.35 11.96 14.35
CA PHE A 258 -8.40 12.04 12.89
C PHE A 258 -9.23 10.91 12.25
N VAL A 259 -9.87 10.03 13.02
CA VAL A 259 -10.75 8.98 12.48
C VAL A 259 -12.20 9.32 12.78
N PRO A 260 -12.96 9.93 11.87
CA PRO A 260 -14.36 10.28 12.12
C PRO A 260 -15.26 9.06 12.18
N ALA A 261 -16.33 9.13 12.98
CA ALA A 261 -17.36 8.09 13.04
C ALA A 261 -17.99 7.76 11.66
N ALA A 262 -18.00 8.75 10.75
CA ALA A 262 -18.48 8.57 9.38
C ALA A 262 -17.73 7.48 8.60
N PHE A 263 -16.47 7.17 8.94
CA PHE A 263 -15.71 6.10 8.29
C PHE A 263 -16.07 4.69 8.75
N LYS A 264 -16.81 4.56 9.86
CA LYS A 264 -17.13 3.26 10.50
C LYS A 264 -15.90 2.45 10.97
N LEU A 265 -14.70 3.04 10.95
CA LEU A 265 -13.47 2.38 11.41
C LEU A 265 -13.36 2.30 12.94
N ARG A 266 -14.27 2.95 13.67
CA ARG A 266 -14.38 2.83 15.14
C ARG A 266 -15.13 1.58 15.60
N ASP A 267 -15.73 0.84 14.67
CA ASP A 267 -16.51 -0.37 14.93
C ASP A 267 -15.78 -1.59 14.35
N PRO A 268 -15.15 -2.44 15.19
CA PRO A 268 -14.47 -3.65 14.73
C PRO A 268 -15.38 -4.66 14.06
N SER A 269 -16.71 -4.55 14.18
CA SER A 269 -17.65 -5.42 13.47
C SER A 269 -17.87 -5.00 12.02
N ALA A 270 -17.51 -3.76 11.66
CA ALA A 270 -17.64 -3.25 10.31
C ALA A 270 -16.83 -4.13 9.32
N ARG A 271 -17.45 -4.40 8.16
CA ARG A 271 -16.87 -5.21 7.08
C ARG A 271 -16.79 -4.46 5.76
N PHE A 272 -17.75 -3.56 5.52
CA PHE A 272 -17.87 -2.83 4.27
C PHE A 272 -18.06 -1.35 4.56
N PHE A 273 -17.36 -0.52 3.78
CA PHE A 273 -17.57 0.91 3.76
C PHE A 273 -18.12 1.33 2.41
N ARG A 274 -19.24 2.06 2.45
CA ARG A 274 -19.85 2.66 1.26
C ARG A 274 -19.90 4.16 1.43
N ILE A 275 -19.33 4.88 0.47
CA ILE A 275 -19.50 6.33 0.39
C ILE A 275 -20.92 6.59 -0.11
N THR A 276 -21.65 7.39 0.65
CA THR A 276 -23.01 7.83 0.33
C THR A 276 -23.08 9.35 0.44
N PRO A 277 -24.09 10.02 -0.14
CA PRO A 277 -24.30 11.46 0.08
C PRO A 277 -24.38 11.82 1.57
N VAL A 278 -24.97 10.96 2.41
CA VAL A 278 -25.02 11.13 3.87
C VAL A 278 -23.62 11.04 4.49
N THR A 279 -22.78 10.11 4.04
CA THR A 279 -21.38 10.00 4.46
C THR A 279 -20.63 11.28 4.13
N ILE A 280 -20.78 11.81 2.92
CA ILE A 280 -20.14 13.05 2.46
C ILE A 280 -20.59 14.24 3.30
N ALA A 281 -21.90 14.39 3.54
CA ALA A 281 -22.44 15.48 4.36
C ALA A 281 -21.91 15.43 5.81
N ARG A 282 -21.82 14.24 6.42
CA ARG A 282 -21.25 14.07 7.76
C ARG A 282 -19.77 14.42 7.81
N LEU A 283 -19.00 14.03 6.78
CA LEU A 283 -17.59 14.38 6.67
C LEU A 283 -17.39 15.89 6.47
N ALA A 284 -18.22 16.53 5.63
CA ALA A 284 -18.19 17.99 5.45
C ALA A 284 -18.44 18.70 6.78
N LEU A 285 -19.49 18.31 7.51
CA LEU A 285 -19.82 18.89 8.81
C LEU A 285 -18.69 18.70 9.83
N TRP A 286 -18.14 17.48 9.91
CA TRP A 286 -17.02 17.19 10.79
C TRP A 286 -15.77 18.01 10.44
N SER A 287 -15.45 18.15 9.14
CA SER A 287 -14.33 18.97 8.66
C SER A 287 -14.45 20.44 9.06
N MET A 288 -15.66 20.95 9.33
CA MET A 288 -15.91 22.33 9.76
C MET A 288 -15.85 22.51 11.27
N ARG A 289 -16.17 21.47 12.05
CA ARG A 289 -16.48 21.60 13.49
C ARG A 289 -15.57 20.81 14.43
N GLY A 290 -14.86 19.80 13.96
CA GLY A 290 -14.12 18.92 14.86
C GLY A 290 -13.04 18.05 14.23
N ALA A 291 -12.69 18.28 12.96
CA ALA A 291 -11.52 17.65 12.37
C ALA A 291 -10.23 18.38 12.80
N PRO A 292 -9.13 17.65 13.06
CA PRO A 292 -7.83 18.25 13.32
C PRO A 292 -7.40 19.24 12.20
N PRO A 293 -6.61 20.29 12.52
CA PRO A 293 -6.25 21.35 11.56
C PRO A 293 -5.52 20.87 10.31
N ASP A 294 -4.78 19.77 10.40
CA ASP A 294 -4.04 19.12 9.32
C ASP A 294 -4.90 18.17 8.46
N ILE A 295 -6.00 17.66 9.01
CA ILE A 295 -6.95 16.78 8.32
C ILE A 295 -8.11 17.53 7.66
N ALA A 296 -8.62 18.58 8.32
CA ALA A 296 -9.75 19.36 7.82
C ALA A 296 -9.56 19.88 6.38
N PRO A 297 -8.39 20.43 5.99
CA PRO A 297 -8.15 20.90 4.63
C PRO A 297 -8.21 19.77 3.59
N LEU A 298 -7.65 18.60 3.91
CA LEU A 298 -7.63 17.44 3.00
C LEU A 298 -9.05 16.97 2.66
N ILE A 299 -9.92 16.88 3.67
CA ILE A 299 -11.31 16.45 3.47
C ILE A 299 -12.08 17.45 2.62
N ARG A 300 -11.96 18.74 2.93
CA ARG A 300 -12.66 19.80 2.18
C ARG A 300 -12.22 19.82 0.73
N ALA A 301 -10.93 19.62 0.46
CA ALA A 301 -10.40 19.55 -0.88
C ALA A 301 -10.87 18.29 -1.62
N GLY A 302 -10.84 17.12 -0.97
CA GLY A 302 -11.36 15.87 -1.54
C GLY A 302 -12.84 15.97 -1.92
N ILE A 303 -13.68 16.50 -1.02
CA ILE A 303 -15.11 16.72 -1.31
C ILE A 303 -15.30 17.67 -2.49
N ARG A 304 -14.52 18.76 -2.55
CA ARG A 304 -14.59 19.72 -3.66
C ARG A 304 -14.22 19.07 -5.01
N SER A 305 -13.20 18.20 -5.02
CA SER A 305 -12.79 17.47 -6.23
C SER A 305 -13.89 16.56 -6.75
N VAL A 306 -14.50 15.76 -5.86
CA VAL A 306 -15.63 14.88 -6.20
C VAL A 306 -16.81 15.66 -6.77
N LEU A 307 -17.17 16.79 -6.16
CA LEU A 307 -18.27 17.63 -6.64
C LEU A 307 -18.02 18.25 -8.02
N ARG A 308 -16.75 18.41 -8.43
CA ARG A 308 -16.37 18.96 -9.74
C ARG A 308 -16.22 17.89 -10.82
N GLY A 309 -16.34 16.60 -10.49
CA GLY A 309 -16.06 15.51 -11.42
C GLY A 309 -14.59 15.39 -11.79
N GLU A 310 -13.68 15.85 -10.93
CA GLU A 310 -12.21 15.77 -11.11
C GLU A 310 -11.63 14.46 -10.53
N GLY A 311 -12.47 13.47 -10.20
CA GLY A 311 -12.11 12.22 -9.53
C GLY A 311 -12.31 10.98 -10.40
#